data_AF-A0A2V6F8Q4-F1
#
_entry.id   AF-A0A2V6F8Q4-F1
#
_cell.length_a   1.000
_cell.length_b   1.000
_cell.length_c   1.000
_cell.angle_alpha   90.00
_cell.angle_beta   90.00
_cell.angle_gamma   90.00
#
_symmetry.space_group_name_H-M   'P 1'
#
loop_
_entity.id
_entity.type
_entity.pdbx_description
1 polymer ?
#
loop_
_entity_poly.entity_id
_entity_poly.type
_entity_poly.pdbx_seq_one_letter_code
_entity_poly.pdbx_strand_id
1 'polypeptide(L)'
;MKLEPLEFMSRFLQHTLPTGFARIRTFGWLHPSAKVRANRVRALLRAKPLLTPAEQQTWLPPADPESEVAQPPAPKISCAPDCPRCHTAMLLVGIWRGGQISLYPHRPP
;
A
#
# COMPACT_ATOMS: atom_id res chain seq x y z
N MET A 1 19.22 36.86 -16.39
CA MET A 1 19.65 37.21 -15.02
C MET A 1 21.07 36.72 -14.82
N LYS A 2 22.02 37.59 -14.44
CA LYS A 2 23.38 37.19 -14.03
C LYS A 2 23.29 36.78 -12.56
N LEU A 3 23.62 35.53 -12.26
CA LEU A 3 23.71 35.00 -10.90
C LEU A 3 25.15 35.16 -10.41
N GLU A 4 25.32 35.44 -9.12
CA GLU A 4 26.64 35.39 -8.50
C GLU A 4 27.22 33.96 -8.61
N PRO A 5 28.55 33.79 -8.80
CA PRO A 5 29.16 32.48 -9.05
C PRO A 5 28.82 31.42 -7.99
N LEU A 6 28.74 31.82 -6.72
CA LEU A 6 28.38 30.93 -5.61
C LEU A 6 26.91 30.50 -5.66
N GLU A 7 26.03 31.40 -6.08
CA GLU A 7 24.60 31.12 -6.26
C GLU A 7 24.37 30.16 -7.42
N PHE A 8 25.10 30.37 -8.53
CA PHE A 8 25.11 29.46 -9.67
C PHE A 8 25.57 28.05 -9.26
N MET A 9 26.70 27.95 -8.56
CA MET A 9 27.30 26.68 -8.18
C MET A 9 26.40 25.90 -7.19
N SER A 10 25.75 26.61 -6.26
CA SER A 10 24.77 26.00 -5.34
C SER A 10 23.57 25.41 -6.08
N ARG A 11 23.02 26.12 -7.08
CA ARG A 11 21.91 25.63 -7.90
C ARG A 11 22.33 24.46 -8.80
N PHE A 12 23.53 24.52 -9.36
CA PHE A 12 24.09 23.47 -10.22
C PHE A 12 24.28 22.14 -9.47
N LEU A 13 24.79 22.20 -8.24
CA LEU A 13 25.00 21.02 -7.40
C LEU A 13 23.70 20.41 -6.88
N GLN A 14 22.62 21.19 -6.75
CA GLN A 14 21.29 20.64 -6.45
C GLN A 14 20.67 19.89 -7.64
N HIS A 15 21.07 20.24 -8.87
CA HIS A 15 20.53 19.62 -10.08
C HIS A 15 21.31 18.37 -10.51
N THR A 16 22.60 18.33 -10.20
CA THR A 16 23.48 17.22 -10.55
C THR A 16 23.52 16.21 -9.41
N LEU A 17 23.14 14.97 -9.69
CA LEU A 17 23.28 13.88 -8.73
C LEU A 17 24.74 13.42 -8.75
N PRO A 18 25.51 13.53 -7.65
CA PRO A 18 26.91 13.14 -7.64
C PRO A 18 27.07 11.66 -7.99
N THR A 19 28.22 11.30 -8.55
CA THR A 19 28.54 9.91 -8.87
C THR A 19 28.47 9.03 -7.63
N GLY A 20 27.84 7.85 -7.75
CA GLY A 20 27.61 6.93 -6.63
C GLY A 20 26.30 7.13 -5.86
N PHE A 21 25.55 8.20 -6.13
CA PHE A 21 24.21 8.37 -5.57
C PHE A 21 23.14 7.83 -6.52
N ALA A 22 22.24 6.99 -6.00
CA ALA A 22 21.11 6.48 -6.76
C ALA A 22 19.97 7.51 -6.77
N ARG A 23 19.39 7.77 -7.95
CA ARG A 23 18.19 8.60 -8.06
C ARG A 23 17.00 7.84 -7.49
N ILE A 24 16.60 8.18 -6.28
CA ILE A 24 15.39 7.60 -5.68
C ILE A 24 14.18 8.13 -6.46
N ARG A 25 13.56 7.25 -7.24
CA ARG A 25 12.22 7.50 -7.78
C ARG A 25 11.25 6.86 -6.82
N THR A 26 10.29 7.62 -6.30
CA THR A 26 9.17 7.01 -5.57
C THR A 26 8.25 6.32 -6.57
N PHE A 27 7.85 5.10 -6.28
CA PHE A 27 6.94 4.31 -7.14
C PHE A 27 5.86 3.64 -6.29
N GLY A 28 4.80 3.18 -6.96
CA GLY A 28 3.64 2.57 -6.29
C GLY A 28 2.97 3.54 -5.32
N TRP A 29 2.72 3.08 -4.09
CA TRP A 29 2.00 3.83 -3.06
C TRP A 29 2.76 5.04 -2.48
N LEU A 30 4.08 5.09 -2.65
CA LEU A 30 4.90 6.20 -2.19
C LEU A 30 5.04 7.32 -3.24
N HIS A 31 4.57 7.08 -4.46
CA HIS A 31 4.60 8.11 -5.52
C HIS A 31 3.54 9.19 -5.24
N PRO A 32 3.82 10.49 -5.49
CA PRO A 32 2.86 11.57 -5.24
C PRO A 32 1.50 11.38 -5.92
N SER A 33 1.47 10.79 -7.13
CA SER A 33 0.20 10.52 -7.83
C SER A 33 -0.69 9.48 -7.12
N ALA A 34 -0.12 8.63 -6.26
CA ALA A 34 -0.86 7.63 -5.50
C ALA A 34 -1.47 8.21 -4.21
N LYS A 35 -1.14 9.46 -3.83
CA LYS A 35 -1.56 10.09 -2.57
C LYS A 35 -3.09 10.08 -2.40
N VAL A 36 -3.84 10.44 -3.44
CA VAL A 36 -5.31 10.46 -3.41
C VAL A 36 -5.88 9.07 -3.18
N ARG A 37 -5.38 8.08 -3.93
CA ARG A 37 -5.81 6.67 -3.81
C ARG A 37 -5.46 6.09 -2.45
N ALA A 38 -4.28 6.40 -1.92
CA ALA A 38 -3.84 5.97 -0.59
C ALA A 38 -4.72 6.56 0.52
N ASN A 39 -5.09 7.84 0.42
CA ASN A 39 -6.00 8.48 1.37
C ASN A 39 -7.43 7.94 1.27
N ARG A 40 -7.88 7.54 0.07
CA ARG A 40 -9.15 6.80 -0.09
C ARG A 40 -9.11 5.46 0.64
N VAL A 41 -8.07 4.66 0.45
CA VAL A 41 -7.92 3.37 1.16
C VAL A 41 -7.90 3.57 2.67
N ARG A 42 -7.20 4.60 3.17
CA ARG A 42 -7.23 4.94 4.60
C ARG A 42 -8.64 5.27 5.08
N ALA A 43 -9.38 6.10 4.34
CA ALA A 43 -10.76 6.45 4.68
C ALA A 43 -11.67 5.21 4.73
N LEU A 44 -11.57 4.30 3.74
CA LEU A 44 -12.32 3.04 3.71
C LEU A 44 -11.99 2.14 4.90
N LEU A 45 -10.72 2.12 5.34
CA LEU A 45 -10.26 1.40 6.52
C LEU A 45 -10.54 2.14 7.84
N ARG A 46 -11.30 3.25 7.81
CA ARG A 46 -11.58 4.12 8.97
C ARG A 46 -10.32 4.68 9.64
N ALA A 47 -9.22 4.77 8.89
CA ALA A 47 -7.97 5.38 9.30
C ALA A 47 -7.91 6.84 8.84
N LYS A 48 -7.27 7.70 9.64
CA LYS A 48 -7.12 9.12 9.31
C LYS A 48 -6.26 9.30 8.05
N PRO A 49 -6.73 10.01 7.01
CA PRO A 49 -5.92 10.30 5.82
C PRO A 49 -4.73 11.21 6.16
N LEU A 50 -3.64 11.08 5.41
CA LEU A 50 -2.46 11.93 5.55
C LEU A 50 -2.62 13.16 4.64
N LEU A 51 -2.98 14.29 5.25
CA LEU A 51 -3.32 15.53 4.59
C LEU A 51 -2.46 16.68 5.15
N THR A 52 -2.00 17.57 4.29
CA THR A 52 -1.39 18.83 4.72
C THR A 52 -2.46 19.73 5.37
N PRO A 53 -2.09 20.74 6.16
CA PRO A 53 -3.06 21.65 6.79
C PRO A 53 -4.01 22.32 5.79
N ALA A 54 -3.52 22.69 4.61
CA ALA A 54 -4.34 23.25 3.54
C ALA A 54 -5.33 22.22 2.96
N GLU A 55 -4.89 20.97 2.79
CA GLU A 55 -5.73 19.90 2.24
C GLU A 55 -6.84 19.48 3.21
N GLN A 56 -6.63 19.60 4.52
CA GLN A 56 -7.64 19.23 5.53
C GLN A 56 -8.94 20.04 5.41
N GLN A 57 -8.86 21.28 4.91
CA GLN A 57 -10.01 22.17 4.77
C GLN A 57 -10.89 21.83 3.55
N THR A 58 -10.31 21.20 2.53
CA THR A 58 -10.98 20.95 1.24
C THR A 58 -11.18 19.47 0.96
N TRP A 59 -10.59 18.58 1.77
CA TRP A 59 -10.70 17.16 1.55
C TRP A 59 -12.12 16.67 1.85
N LEU A 60 -12.83 16.27 0.80
CA LEU A 60 -13.97 15.38 0.91
C LEU A 60 -13.49 13.94 0.61
N PRO A 61 -13.90 12.94 1.41
CA PRO A 61 -13.77 11.56 0.98
C PRO A 61 -14.50 11.41 -0.37
N PRO A 62 -13.90 10.76 -1.37
CA PRO A 62 -14.59 10.49 -2.63
C PRO A 62 -15.91 9.79 -2.31
N ALA A 63 -17.04 10.39 -2.68
CA ALA A 63 -18.33 9.73 -2.59
C ALA A 63 -18.26 8.51 -3.51
N ASP A 64 -18.51 7.32 -2.96
CA ASP A 64 -18.50 6.09 -3.74
C ASP A 64 -19.77 6.07 -4.63
N PRO A 65 -19.67 6.18 -5.96
CA PRO A 65 -20.81 5.87 -6.84
C PRO A 65 -21.18 4.38 -6.81
N GLU A 66 -20.39 3.55 -6.12
CA GLU A 66 -20.50 2.09 -6.06
C GLU A 66 -21.02 1.59 -4.69
N SER A 67 -21.31 2.50 -3.75
CA SER A 67 -21.95 2.12 -2.47
C SER A 67 -23.44 1.76 -2.61
N GLU A 68 -24.05 1.98 -3.78
CA GLU A 68 -25.37 1.47 -4.16
C GLU A 68 -25.33 0.12 -4.90
N VAL A 69 -24.18 -0.57 -4.94
CA VAL A 69 -24.21 -1.99 -5.28
C VAL A 69 -24.82 -2.70 -4.09
N ALA A 70 -26.10 -3.06 -4.22
CA ALA A 70 -26.82 -3.93 -3.30
C ALA A 70 -25.88 -5.05 -2.87
N GLN A 71 -25.56 -5.10 -1.57
CA GLN A 71 -24.66 -6.11 -1.03
C GLN A 71 -25.17 -7.47 -1.53
N PRO A 72 -24.43 -8.19 -2.40
CA PRO A 72 -24.81 -9.55 -2.70
C PRO A 72 -24.88 -10.29 -1.36
N PRO A 73 -25.87 -11.17 -1.16
CA PRO A 73 -26.03 -11.88 0.11
C PRO A 73 -24.67 -12.44 0.49
N ALA A 74 -24.21 -12.11 1.71
CA ALA A 74 -22.87 -12.44 2.17
C ALA A 74 -22.54 -13.87 1.75
N PRO A 75 -21.46 -14.11 0.98
CA PRO A 75 -21.11 -15.46 0.60
C PRO A 75 -20.97 -16.23 1.91
N LYS A 76 -21.72 -17.33 2.03
CA LYS A 76 -21.51 -18.31 3.09
C LYS A 76 -20.13 -18.89 2.82
N ILE A 77 -19.10 -18.24 3.36
CA ILE A 77 -17.74 -18.75 3.33
C ILE A 77 -17.79 -20.01 4.19
N SER A 78 -17.95 -21.17 3.56
CA SER A 78 -17.57 -22.43 4.19
C SER A 78 -16.10 -22.29 4.54
N CYS A 79 -15.78 -22.24 5.83
CA CYS A 79 -14.48 -21.82 6.36
C CYS A 79 -13.31 -22.77 6.02
N ALA A 80 -13.52 -23.76 5.16
CA ALA A 80 -12.53 -24.70 4.71
C ALA A 80 -12.48 -24.69 3.17
N PRO A 81 -11.34 -24.34 2.55
CA PRO A 81 -11.17 -24.59 1.12
C PRO A 81 -11.22 -26.09 0.85
N ASP A 82 -11.78 -26.49 -0.28
CA ASP A 82 -11.74 -27.88 -0.73
C ASP A 82 -10.37 -28.22 -1.30
N CYS A 83 -9.91 -29.45 -1.07
CA CYS A 83 -8.66 -29.93 -1.65
C CYS A 83 -8.78 -29.98 -3.19
N PRO A 84 -7.86 -29.40 -3.97
CA PRO A 84 -7.93 -29.39 -5.43
C PRO A 84 -7.75 -30.78 -6.08
N ARG A 85 -7.44 -31.82 -5.30
CA ARG A 85 -7.22 -33.19 -5.77
C ARG A 85 -8.37 -34.15 -5.44
N CYS A 86 -8.97 -34.04 -4.26
CA CYS A 86 -10.02 -34.95 -3.79
C CYS A 86 -11.34 -34.25 -3.42
N HIS A 87 -11.42 -32.91 -3.57
CA HIS A 87 -12.58 -32.08 -3.26
C HIS A 87 -13.15 -32.26 -1.84
N THR A 88 -12.31 -32.73 -0.91
CA THR A 88 -12.67 -32.86 0.50
C THR A 88 -12.32 -31.57 1.24
N ALA A 89 -13.18 -31.14 2.16
CA ALA A 89 -12.95 -29.96 2.98
C ALA A 89 -11.63 -30.08 3.79
N MET A 90 -10.74 -29.10 3.65
CA MET A 90 -9.46 -29.10 4.37
C MET A 90 -9.66 -28.70 5.85
N LEU A 91 -8.97 -29.40 6.76
CA LEU A 91 -8.94 -29.06 8.18
C LEU A 91 -7.85 -28.02 8.47
N LEU A 92 -8.20 -26.93 9.16
CA LEU A 92 -7.22 -25.93 9.61
C LEU A 92 -6.39 -26.51 10.75
N VAL A 93 -5.13 -26.86 10.46
CA VAL A 93 -4.20 -27.40 11.47
C VAL A 93 -3.42 -26.34 12.23
N GLY A 94 -3.40 -25.08 11.77
CA GLY A 94 -2.73 -23.97 12.47
C GLY A 94 -2.65 -22.68 11.66
N ILE A 95 -2.36 -21.57 12.34
CA ILE A 95 -2.17 -20.23 11.77
C ILE A 95 -0.79 -19.72 12.19
N TRP A 96 -0.02 -19.17 11.25
CA TRP A 96 1.31 -18.60 11.52
C TRP A 96 1.28 -17.09 11.32
N ARG A 97 1.86 -16.34 12.27
CA ARG A 97 2.11 -14.90 12.17
C ARG A 97 3.60 -14.64 11.92
N GLY A 98 3.91 -13.50 11.30
CA GLY A 98 5.30 -13.12 11.01
C GLY A 98 6.15 -13.12 12.29
N GLY A 99 7.32 -13.78 12.22
CA GLY A 99 8.24 -13.95 13.35
C GLY A 99 8.08 -15.26 14.14
N GLN A 100 7.08 -16.09 13.82
CA GLN A 100 6.93 -17.41 14.44
C GLN A 100 7.73 -18.48 13.67
N ILE A 101 8.50 -19.30 14.40
CA ILE A 101 9.26 -20.42 13.86
C ILE A 101 8.29 -21.57 13.55
N SER A 102 8.27 -22.04 12.31
CA SER A 102 7.46 -23.19 11.89
C SER A 102 7.91 -24.47 12.59
N LEU A 103 7.04 -25.04 13.43
CA LEU A 103 7.23 -26.35 14.08
C LEU A 103 6.65 -27.46 13.21
N TYR A 104 7.20 -27.65 12.00
CA TYR A 104 7.02 -28.90 11.26
C TYR A 104 8.40 -29.56 11.06
N PRO A 105 8.87 -30.34 12.04
CA PRO A 105 10.20 -30.95 12.00
C PRO A 105 10.36 -32.09 10.97
N HIS A 106 9.28 -32.56 10.35
CA HIS A 106 9.33 -33.68 9.41
C HIS A 106 8.59 -33.37 8.11
N ARG A 107 9.32 -32.79 7.16
CA ARG A 107 9.00 -32.94 5.73
C ARG A 107 9.57 -34.29 5.31
N PRO A 108 8.76 -35.31 4.96
CA PRO A 108 9.29 -36.49 4.30
C PRO A 108 9.86 -36.08 2.93
N PRO A 109 10.88 -36.80 2.42
CA PRO A 109 11.59 -36.45 1.18
C PRO A 109 10.67 -36.33 -0.03
#